data_AF-A0A6N9U5R2-F1
#
_entry.id   AF-A0A6N9U5R2-F1
#
_cell.length_a   1.000
_cell.length_b   1.000
_cell.length_c   1.000
_cell.angle_alpha   90.00
_cell.angle_beta   90.00
_cell.angle_gamma   90.00
#
_symmetry.space_group_name_H-M   'P 1'
#
loop_
_entity.id
_entity.type
_entity.pdbx_description
1 polymer ?
#
loop_
_entity_poly.entity_id
_entity_poly.type
_entity_poly.pdbx_seq_one_letter_code
_entity_poly.pdbx_strand_id
1 'polypeptide(L)'
;MSAAPQHPQQPAPDDPAAERVAAELAAVVGRLSRRMRTVRPAGPLTPSQRSVLARLDESGPATTAALARAEFVRPQSMRLTLGALEDRG
;
A
#
# COMPACT_ATOMS: atom_id res chain seq x y z
N MET A 1 -4.14 13.26 43.03
CA MET A 1 -5.15 13.29 41.96
C MET A 1 -4.42 13.04 40.65
N SER A 2 -4.37 11.80 40.17
CA SER A 2 -3.63 11.40 38.97
C SER A 2 -4.58 11.46 37.77
N ALA A 3 -4.37 12.40 36.85
CA ALA A 3 -5.11 12.46 35.60
C ALA A 3 -4.58 11.35 34.68
N ALA A 4 -5.40 10.33 34.42
CA ALA A 4 -5.10 9.28 33.47
C ALA A 4 -4.88 9.89 32.06
N PRO A 5 -3.97 9.34 31.24
CA PRO A 5 -3.78 9.80 29.87
C PRO A 5 -5.09 9.56 29.10
N GLN A 6 -5.64 10.63 28.52
CA GLN A 6 -6.78 10.53 27.62
C GLN A 6 -6.30 9.78 26.38
N HIS A 7 -6.71 8.52 26.24
CA HIS A 7 -6.62 7.82 24.96
C HIS A 7 -7.36 8.68 23.92
N PRO A 8 -6.78 8.93 22.73
CA PRO A 8 -7.50 9.64 21.69
C PRO A 8 -8.83 8.91 21.48
N GLN A 9 -9.93 9.63 21.75
CA GLN A 9 -11.29 9.13 21.64
C GLN A 9 -11.42 8.51 20.25
N GLN A 10 -11.50 7.18 20.18
CA GLN A 10 -11.75 6.54 18.89
C GLN A 10 -13.07 7.11 18.37
N PRO A 11 -13.09 7.62 17.13
CA PRO A 11 -14.31 8.17 16.57
C PRO A 11 -15.38 7.08 16.63
N ALA A 12 -16.55 7.46 17.18
CA ALA A 12 -17.68 6.56 17.20
C ALA A 12 -18.00 6.11 15.76
N PRO A 13 -18.48 4.87 15.55
CA PRO A 13 -19.06 4.51 14.26
C PRO A 13 -20.12 5.58 13.93
N ASP A 14 -20.00 6.18 12.74
CA ASP A 14 -20.87 7.25 12.21
C ASP A 14 -20.57 8.69 12.69
N ASP A 15 -19.35 9.00 13.16
CA ASP A 15 -18.94 10.41 13.36
C ASP A 15 -18.85 11.15 12.01
N PRO A 16 -19.72 12.14 11.74
CA PRO A 16 -19.74 12.87 10.47
C PRO A 16 -18.46 13.66 10.20
N ALA A 17 -17.71 14.04 11.25
CA ALA A 17 -16.41 14.67 11.09
C ALA A 17 -15.36 13.66 10.61
N ALA A 18 -15.35 12.45 11.18
CA ALA A 18 -14.46 11.37 10.76
C ALA A 18 -14.73 10.94 9.32
N GLU A 19 -16.01 10.82 8.92
CA GLU A 19 -16.40 10.52 7.54
C GLU A 19 -15.91 11.59 6.55
N ARG A 20 -16.07 12.88 6.91
CA ARG A 20 -15.59 13.99 6.07
C ARG A 20 -14.08 13.95 5.89
N VAL A 21 -13.33 13.75 6.98
CA VAL A 21 -11.86 13.63 6.93
C VAL A 21 -11.43 12.44 6.06
N ALA A 22 -12.10 11.29 6.19
CA ALA A 22 -11.82 10.12 5.37
C ALA A 22 -12.05 10.39 3.88
N ALA A 23 -13.17 11.06 3.53
CA ALA A 23 -13.49 11.42 2.16
C ALA A 23 -12.46 12.41 1.56
N GLU A 24 -12.06 13.43 2.32
CA GLU A 24 -11.04 14.40 1.91
C GLU A 24 -9.68 13.74 1.70
N LEU A 25 -9.27 12.86 2.63
CA LEU A 25 -8.03 12.11 2.53
C LEU A 25 -8.03 11.20 1.29
N ALA A 26 -9.10 10.44 1.07
CA ALA A 26 -9.24 9.58 -0.10
C ALA A 26 -9.14 10.40 -1.41
N ALA A 27 -9.74 11.60 -1.44
CA ALA A 27 -9.64 12.49 -2.59
C ALA A 27 -8.21 12.98 -2.83
N VAL A 28 -7.48 13.38 -1.77
CA VAL A 28 -6.08 13.82 -1.84
C VAL A 28 -5.17 12.67 -2.30
N VAL A 29 -5.27 11.50 -1.67
CA VAL A 29 -4.48 10.30 -2.01
C VAL A 29 -4.76 9.85 -3.44
N GLY A 30 -6.02 9.88 -3.87
CA GLY A 30 -6.41 9.55 -5.24
C GLY A 30 -5.80 10.50 -6.28
N ARG A 31 -5.82 11.82 -6.02
CA ARG A 31 -5.18 12.82 -6.90
C ARG A 31 -3.67 12.61 -6.97
N LEU A 32 -3.01 12.41 -5.84
CA LEU A 32 -1.58 12.15 -5.77
C LEU A 32 -1.20 10.88 -6.54
N SER A 33 -1.92 9.78 -6.32
CA SER A 33 -1.72 8.50 -7.01
C SER A 33 -1.89 8.60 -8.53
N ARG A 34 -2.82 9.44 -9.01
CA ARG A 34 -2.96 9.73 -10.45
C ARG A 34 -1.75 10.49 -10.98
N ARG A 35 -1.31 11.55 -10.30
CA ARG A 35 -0.14 12.34 -10.70
C ARG A 35 1.15 11.53 -10.72
N MET A 36 1.36 10.67 -9.72
CA MET A 36 2.53 9.77 -9.70
C MET A 36 2.52 8.80 -10.88
N ARG A 37 1.34 8.35 -11.33
CA ARG A 37 1.23 7.51 -12.54
C ARG A 37 1.52 8.28 -13.83
N THR A 38 1.16 9.56 -13.93
CA THR A 38 1.37 10.36 -15.15
C THR A 38 2.82 10.81 -15.32
N VAL A 39 3.55 11.05 -14.23
CA VAL A 39 4.95 11.55 -14.27
C VAL A 39 5.96 10.39 -14.33
N ARG A 40 5.51 9.13 -14.15
CA ARG A 40 6.44 8.01 -14.07
C ARG A 40 7.04 7.71 -15.45
N PRO A 41 8.38 7.74 -15.60
CA PRO A 41 9.01 7.30 -16.83
C PRO A 41 8.64 5.84 -17.11
N ALA A 42 8.44 5.51 -18.39
CA ALA A 42 8.21 4.15 -18.84
C ALA A 42 9.48 3.31 -18.61
N GLY A 43 9.63 2.80 -17.39
CA GLY A 43 10.64 1.81 -17.05
C GLY A 43 10.15 0.40 -17.40
N PRO A 44 11.07 -0.58 -17.55
CA PRO A 44 10.73 -1.94 -17.93
C PRO A 44 9.95 -2.74 -16.87
N LEU A 45 9.85 -2.19 -15.66
CA LEU A 45 9.14 -2.77 -14.51
C LEU A 45 7.84 -2.01 -14.23
N THR A 46 6.79 -2.77 -13.98
CA THR A 46 5.53 -2.24 -13.43
C THR A 46 5.73 -1.76 -11.98
N PRO A 47 4.81 -0.94 -11.43
CA PRO A 47 4.87 -0.51 -10.03
C PRO A 47 4.89 -1.66 -9.03
N SER A 48 4.04 -2.66 -9.23
CA SER A 48 3.95 -3.83 -8.35
C SER A 48 5.25 -4.63 -8.38
N GLN A 49 5.85 -4.81 -9.57
CA GLN A 49 7.15 -5.45 -9.70
C GLN A 49 8.25 -4.69 -8.94
N ARG A 50 8.31 -3.37 -9.07
CA ARG A 50 9.29 -2.54 -8.35
C ARG A 50 9.08 -2.59 -6.84
N SER A 51 7.82 -2.53 -6.39
CA SER A 51 7.47 -2.61 -4.96
C SER A 51 7.92 -3.94 -4.35
N VAL A 52 7.66 -5.05 -5.05
CA VAL A 52 8.08 -6.39 -4.61
C VAL A 52 9.61 -6.50 -4.52
N LEU A 53 10.35 -6.02 -5.52
CA LEU A 53 11.82 -6.03 -5.48
C LEU A 53 12.36 -5.16 -4.34
N ALA A 54 11.86 -3.93 -4.17
CA ALA A 54 12.28 -3.06 -3.07
C ALA A 54 12.03 -3.70 -1.70
N ARG A 55 10.88 -4.38 -1.54
CA ARG A 55 10.57 -5.09 -0.30
C ARG A 55 11.51 -6.26 -0.03
N LEU A 56 11.86 -7.03 -1.06
CA LEU A 56 12.80 -8.14 -0.93
C LEU A 56 14.22 -7.64 -0.61
N ASP A 57 14.62 -6.51 -1.19
CA ASP A 57 15.89 -5.84 -0.90
C ASP A 57 15.96 -5.36 0.56
N GLU A 58 14.90 -4.71 1.04
CA GLU A 58 14.84 -4.15 2.41
C GLU A 58 14.59 -5.20 3.51
N SER A 59 13.73 -6.19 3.25
CA SER A 59 13.23 -7.14 4.25
C SER A 59 13.78 -8.56 4.09
N GLY A 60 14.54 -8.82 3.03
CA GLY A 60 15.08 -10.15 2.72
C GLY A 60 14.05 -11.12 2.13
N PRO A 61 14.39 -12.42 2.06
CA PRO A 61 13.55 -13.45 1.46
C PRO A 61 12.17 -13.55 2.12
N ALA A 62 11.12 -13.63 1.31
CA ALA A 62 9.74 -13.70 1.78
C ALA A 62 8.93 -14.73 0.99
N THR A 63 7.92 -15.32 1.64
CA THR A 63 6.99 -16.21 0.94
C THR A 63 6.07 -15.42 0.01
N THR A 64 5.58 -16.04 -1.06
CA THR A 64 4.56 -15.44 -1.95
C THR A 64 3.35 -14.93 -1.18
N ALA A 65 2.91 -15.66 -0.14
CA ALA A 65 1.79 -15.25 0.69
C ALA A 65 2.09 -14.00 1.53
N ALA A 66 3.32 -13.85 2.03
CA ALA A 66 3.74 -12.65 2.76
C ALA A 66 3.79 -11.43 1.82
N LEU A 67 4.37 -11.58 0.63
CA LEU A 67 4.41 -10.53 -0.39
C LEU A 67 2.99 -10.13 -0.83
N ALA A 68 2.11 -11.11 -1.07
CA ALA A 68 0.73 -10.85 -1.46
C ALA A 68 -0.03 -10.03 -0.40
N ARG A 69 0.14 -10.36 0.89
CA ARG A 69 -0.46 -9.59 1.99
C ARG A 69 0.08 -8.17 2.05
N ALA A 70 1.40 -8.01 1.92
CA ALA A 70 2.05 -6.71 2.01
C ALA A 70 1.67 -5.77 0.85
N GLU A 71 1.39 -6.33 -0.33
CA GLU A 71 0.94 -5.60 -1.52
C GLU A 71 -0.59 -5.50 -1.63
N PHE A 72 -1.34 -6.01 -0.64
CA PHE A 72 -2.82 -6.05 -0.66
C PHE A 72 -3.41 -6.72 -1.91
N VAL A 73 -2.77 -7.78 -2.40
CA VAL A 73 -3.22 -8.57 -3.56
C VAL A 73 -3.48 -10.03 -3.19
N ARG A 74 -4.19 -10.75 -4.06
CA ARG A 74 -4.36 -12.20 -3.90
C ARG A 74 -3.04 -12.94 -4.20
N PRO A 75 -2.76 -14.08 -3.53
CA PRO A 75 -1.56 -14.88 -3.78
C PRO A 75 -1.36 -15.29 -5.25
N GLN A 76 -2.44 -15.56 -5.98
CA GLN A 76 -2.36 -15.88 -7.41
C GLN A 76 -1.84 -14.69 -8.24
N SER A 77 -2.29 -13.47 -7.94
CA SER A 77 -1.81 -12.26 -8.60
C SER A 77 -0.32 -12.03 -8.31
N MET A 78 0.09 -12.27 -7.07
CA MET A 78 1.49 -12.18 -6.68
C MET A 78 2.36 -13.20 -7.44
N ARG A 79 1.90 -14.44 -7.64
CA ARG A 79 2.62 -15.43 -8.48
C ARG A 79 2.84 -14.94 -9.90
N LEU A 80 1.85 -14.31 -10.53
CA LEU A 80 2.01 -13.74 -11.88
C LEU A 80 3.05 -12.61 -11.89
N THR A 81 3.07 -11.79 -10.83
CA THR A 81 4.06 -10.71 -10.67
C THR A 81 5.47 -11.28 -10.51
N LEU A 82 5.64 -12.32 -9.69
CA LEU A 82 6.91 -13.00 -9.46
C LEU A 82 7.40 -13.74 -10.71
N GLY A 83 6.54 -14.50 -11.39
CA GLY A 83 6.91 -15.17 -12.64
C GLY A 83 7.40 -14.18 -13.71
N ALA A 84 6.72 -13.04 -13.86
CA ALA A 84 7.17 -12.01 -14.77
C ALA A 84 8.49 -11.32 -14.36
N LEU A 85 8.88 -11.39 -13.08
CA LEU A 85 10.19 -10.95 -12.60
C LEU A 85 11.25 -12.03 -12.85
N GLU A 86 10.95 -13.29 -12.54
CA GLU A 86 11.83 -14.46 -12.80
C GLU A 86 12.17 -14.60 -14.29
N ASP A 87 11.21 -14.34 -15.18
CA ASP A 87 11.42 -14.29 -16.64
C ASP A 87 12.43 -13.22 -17.08
N ARG A 88 12.74 -12.24 -16.20
CA ARG A 88 13.72 -11.17 -16.45
C ARG A 88 15.09 -11.45 -15.80
N GLY A 89 15.21 -12.42 -14.90
CA GLY A 89 16.45 -12.79 -14.17
C GLY A 89 16.34 -12.64 -12.66
#